data_AF-A0A7C6YCF0-F1
#
_entry.id   AF-A0A7C6YCF0-F1
#
_cell.length_a   1.000
_cell.length_b   1.000
_cell.length_c   1.000
_cell.angle_alpha   90.00
_cell.angle_beta   90.00
_cell.angle_gamma   90.00
#
_symmetry.space_group_name_H-M   'P 1'
#
loop_
_entity.id
_entity.type
_entity.pdbx_description
1 polymer ?
#
loop_
_entity_poly.entity_id
_entity_poly.type
_entity_poly.pdbx_seq_one_letter_code
_entity_poly.pdbx_strand_id
1 'polypeptide(L)'
;NIIERTVIVAEGPVIEPHHLSPYVGKLNAAITPVFDEIMPLEKMEQILLKQALNRFGESLEGKKKAAQALNISLATLYNKLKKYRSNL
;
A
#
# COMPACT_ATOMS: atom_id res chain seq x y z
N ASN A 1 6.38 25.39 -13.61
CA ASN A 1 5.56 24.20 -13.24
C ASN A 1 6.48 22.97 -13.14
N ILE A 2 6.15 21.87 -12.43
CA ILE A 2 7.02 20.65 -12.39
C ILE A 2 7.11 20.05 -13.79
N ILE A 3 5.98 19.93 -14.50
CA ILE A 3 5.94 19.40 -15.87
C ILE A 3 6.91 20.15 -16.80
N GLU A 4 6.88 21.48 -16.76
CA GLU A 4 7.78 22.33 -17.52
C GLU A 4 9.26 22.08 -17.21
N ARG A 5 9.61 21.93 -15.92
CA ARG A 5 10.99 21.65 -15.50
C ARG A 5 11.45 20.27 -15.95
N THR A 6 10.57 19.28 -15.91
CA THR A 6 10.88 17.92 -16.37
C THR A 6 11.07 17.87 -17.88
N VAL A 7 10.29 18.64 -18.64
CA VAL A 7 10.44 18.77 -20.09
C VAL A 7 11.78 19.43 -20.45
N ILE A 8 12.25 20.41 -19.67
CA ILE A 8 13.54 21.07 -19.91
C ILE A 8 14.74 20.12 -19.70
N VAL A 9 14.63 19.18 -18.76
CA VAL A 9 15.70 18.23 -18.41
C VAL A 9 15.65 16.96 -19.27
N ALA A 10 14.51 16.65 -19.87
CA ALA A 10 14.37 15.47 -20.72
C ALA A 10 15.20 15.63 -22.00
N GLU A 11 16.11 14.69 -22.25
CA GLU A 11 16.98 14.67 -23.44
C GLU A 11 16.28 14.09 -24.69
N GLY A 12 15.01 13.70 -24.56
CA GLY A 12 14.25 13.04 -25.62
C GLY A 12 12.73 13.17 -25.45
N PRO A 13 11.95 12.52 -26.34
CA PRO A 13 10.49 12.65 -26.36
C PRO A 13 9.78 11.97 -25.18
N VAL A 14 10.53 11.25 -24.34
CA VAL A 14 9.98 10.47 -23.21
C VAL A 14 10.51 11.03 -21.90
N ILE A 15 9.59 11.34 -20.99
CA ILE A 15 9.92 11.70 -19.62
C ILE A 15 10.12 10.41 -18.82
N GLU A 16 11.38 10.10 -18.54
CA GLU A 16 11.73 9.01 -17.64
C GLU A 16 11.66 9.39 -16.14
N PRO A 17 11.45 8.41 -15.24
CA PRO A 17 11.33 8.66 -13.80
C PRO A 17 12.52 9.40 -13.17
N HIS A 18 13.72 9.23 -13.71
CA HIS A 18 14.92 9.90 -13.20
C HIS A 18 14.92 11.42 -13.45
N HIS A 19 14.22 11.91 -14.48
CA HIS A 19 14.05 13.35 -14.72
C HIS A 19 13.18 14.04 -13.66
N LEU A 20 12.34 13.27 -12.96
CA LEU A 20 11.53 13.76 -11.85
C LEU A 20 12.29 13.73 -10.52
N SER A 21 13.35 12.93 -10.41
CA SER A 21 14.10 12.69 -9.16
C SER A 21 14.48 13.98 -8.39
N PRO A 22 14.99 15.04 -9.05
CA PRO A 22 15.33 16.30 -8.36
C PRO A 22 14.12 17.03 -7.75
N TYR A 23 12.92 16.74 -8.24
CA TYR A 23 11.67 17.39 -7.83
C TYR A 23 10.81 16.48 -6.94
N VAL A 24 11.03 15.16 -6.99
CA VAL A 24 10.39 14.15 -6.13
C VAL A 24 10.81 14.28 -4.68
N GLY A 25 12.01 14.80 -4.39
CA GLY A 25 12.44 15.09 -3.01
C GLY A 25 11.47 16.01 -2.24
N LYS A 26 10.69 16.86 -2.93
CA LYS A 26 9.62 17.67 -2.30
C LYS A 26 8.26 16.97 -2.22
N LEU A 27 8.00 15.97 -3.08
CA LEU A 27 6.87 15.05 -2.91
C LEU A 27 7.07 14.18 -1.67
N ASN A 28 8.31 13.86 -1.31
CA ASN A 28 8.65 13.11 -0.09
C ASN A 28 8.40 13.88 1.22
N ALA A 29 8.03 15.16 1.18
CA ALA A 29 7.52 15.85 2.37
C ALA A 29 6.01 15.59 2.60
N ALA A 30 5.28 15.18 1.55
CA ALA A 30 3.91 14.67 1.64
C ALA A 30 3.87 13.12 1.61
N ILE A 31 4.91 12.50 1.04
CA ILE A 31 5.26 11.08 1.13
C ILE A 31 6.49 11.00 2.04
N THR A 32 6.37 11.54 3.25
CA THR A 32 7.28 11.14 4.31
C THR A 32 7.15 9.62 4.36
N PRO A 33 8.25 8.85 4.35
CA PRO A 33 8.15 7.46 4.72
C PRO A 33 7.38 7.45 6.05
N VAL A 34 6.29 6.68 6.14
CA VAL A 34 5.49 6.48 7.36
C VAL A 34 6.31 5.68 8.39
N PHE A 35 7.59 6.02 8.53
CA PHE A 35 8.61 5.34 9.31
C PHE A 35 9.23 6.25 10.37
N ASP A 36 8.85 7.53 10.45
CA ASP A 36 9.21 8.36 11.61
C ASP A 36 8.38 7.99 12.86
N GLU A 37 7.28 7.25 12.69
CA GLU A 37 6.48 6.70 13.80
C GLU A 37 6.42 5.17 13.73
N ILE A 38 6.59 4.53 14.90
CA ILE A 38 6.44 3.08 15.02
C ILE A 38 4.98 2.72 14.72
N MET A 39 4.75 2.02 13.61
CA MET A 39 3.42 1.51 13.27
C MET A 39 3.00 0.41 14.27
N PRO A 40 1.83 0.54 14.93
CA PRO A 40 1.28 -0.52 15.76
C PRO A 40 0.97 -1.77 14.94
N LEU A 41 1.20 -2.95 15.51
CA LEU A 41 0.93 -4.23 14.85
C LEU A 41 -0.53 -4.36 14.39
N GLU A 42 -1.48 -3.86 15.18
CA GLU A 42 -2.90 -3.82 14.81
C GLU A 42 -3.15 -3.09 13.49
N LYS A 43 -2.44 -1.97 13.27
CA LYS A 43 -2.62 -1.17 12.06
C LYS A 43 -2.05 -1.87 10.85
N MET A 44 -0.86 -2.46 10.99
CA MET A 44 -0.26 -3.30 9.96
C MET A 44 -1.18 -4.48 9.59
N GLU A 45 -1.73 -5.15 10.59
CA GLU A 45 -2.64 -6.29 10.39
C GLU A 45 -3.91 -5.88 9.65
N GLN A 46 -4.53 -4.74 9.97
CA GLN A 46 -5.69 -4.21 9.25
C GLN A 46 -5.38 -3.93 7.77
N ILE A 47 -4.23 -3.31 7.49
CA ILE A 47 -3.79 -3.01 6.12
C ILE A 47 -3.63 -4.30 5.32
N LEU A 48 -2.95 -5.30 5.89
CA LEU A 48 -2.70 -6.57 5.23
C LEU A 48 -3.99 -7.38 5.00
N LEU A 49 -4.91 -7.38 5.97
CA LEU A 49 -6.23 -8.01 5.82
C LEU A 49 -7.02 -7.38 4.68
N LYS A 50 -7.06 -6.04 4.62
CA LYS A 50 -7.76 -5.32 3.56
C LYS A 50 -7.15 -5.59 2.19
N GLN A 51 -5.82 -5.57 2.08
CA GLN A 51 -5.11 -5.89 0.85
C GLN A 51 -5.41 -7.32 0.37
N ALA A 52 -5.39 -8.30 1.28
CA ALA A 52 -5.69 -9.68 0.94
C ALA A 52 -7.14 -9.87 0.48
N LEU A 53 -8.11 -9.26 1.17
CA LEU A 53 -9.53 -9.31 0.77
C LEU A 53 -9.80 -8.59 -0.55
N ASN A 54 -9.18 -7.43 -0.79
CA ASN A 54 -9.30 -6.73 -2.07
C ASN A 54 -8.73 -7.56 -3.23
N ARG A 55 -7.67 -8.32 -2.98
CA ARG A 55 -7.02 -9.16 -4.00
C ARG A 55 -7.77 -10.45 -4.30
N PHE A 56 -8.30 -11.13 -3.28
CA PHE A 56 -8.87 -12.47 -3.41
C PHE A 56 -10.39 -12.52 -3.29
N GLY A 57 -11.02 -11.44 -2.83
CA GLY A 57 -12.46 -11.29 -2.64
C GLY A 57 -12.98 -11.79 -1.29
N GLU A 58 -14.23 -11.44 -0.99
CA GLU A 58 -14.89 -11.81 0.27
C GLU A 58 -15.71 -13.11 0.19
N SER A 59 -15.66 -13.85 -0.93
CA SER A 59 -16.28 -15.17 -0.97
C SER A 59 -15.57 -16.14 -0.02
N LEU A 60 -16.18 -17.30 0.28
CA LEU A 60 -15.53 -18.33 1.10
C LEU A 60 -14.17 -18.75 0.49
N GLU A 61 -14.13 -18.97 -0.82
CA GLU A 61 -12.90 -19.29 -1.55
C GLU A 61 -11.90 -18.13 -1.56
N GLY A 62 -12.38 -16.89 -1.66
CA GLY A 62 -11.54 -15.69 -1.54
C GLY A 62 -10.89 -15.58 -0.16
N LYS A 63 -11.67 -15.81 0.91
CA LYS A 63 -11.18 -15.81 2.30
C LYS A 63 -10.18 -16.94 2.56
N LYS A 64 -10.36 -18.13 1.99
CA LYS A 64 -9.36 -19.21 2.05
C LYS A 64 -8.03 -18.79 1.42
N LYS A 65 -8.07 -18.21 0.21
CA LYS A 65 -6.88 -17.70 -0.47
C LYS A 65 -6.21 -16.55 0.28
N ALA A 66 -6.99 -15.64 0.86
CA ALA A 66 -6.48 -14.56 1.69
C ALA A 66 -5.77 -15.08 2.94
N ALA A 67 -6.36 -16.04 3.67
CA ALA A 67 -5.75 -16.67 4.84
C ALA A 67 -4.43 -17.38 4.47
N GLN A 68 -4.41 -18.11 3.36
CA GLN A 68 -3.21 -18.78 2.85
C GLN A 68 -2.11 -17.76 2.51
N ALA A 69 -2.44 -16.67 1.82
CA ALA A 69 -1.47 -15.64 1.44
C ALA A 69 -0.90 -14.89 2.64
N LEU A 70 -1.70 -14.70 3.70
CA LEU A 70 -1.27 -14.11 4.97
C LEU A 70 -0.60 -15.12 5.91
N ASN A 71 -0.49 -16.39 5.51
CA ASN A 71 0.07 -17.48 6.30
C ASN A 71 -0.58 -17.65 7.68
N ILE A 72 -1.91 -17.59 7.73
CA ILE A 72 -2.72 -17.80 8.94
C ILE A 72 -3.84 -18.81 8.67
N SER A 73 -4.40 -19.40 9.74
CA SER A 73 -5.57 -20.26 9.60
C SER A 73 -6.80 -19.46 9.14
N LEU A 74 -7.73 -20.13 8.45
CA LEU A 74 -9.02 -19.51 8.09
C LEU A 74 -9.79 -19.02 9.33
N ALA A 75 -9.74 -19.76 10.44
CA ALA A 75 -10.34 -19.35 11.70
C ALA A 75 -9.71 -18.07 12.25
N THR A 76 -8.38 -17.96 12.18
CA THR A 76 -7.64 -16.74 12.56
C THR A 76 -8.08 -15.56 11.71
N LEU A 77 -8.21 -15.73 10.38
CA LEU A 77 -8.71 -14.69 9.49
C LEU A 77 -10.09 -14.19 9.96
N TYR A 78 -11.06 -15.09 10.19
CA TYR A 78 -12.39 -14.72 10.66
C TYR A 78 -12.37 -13.98 12.00
N ASN A 79 -11.56 -14.44 12.96
CA ASN A 79 -11.40 -13.79 14.26
C ASN A 79 -10.88 -12.36 14.11
N LYS A 80 -9.91 -12.14 13.22
CA LYS A 80 -9.36 -10.80 12.94
C LYS A 80 -10.34 -9.91 12.20
N LEU A 81 -11.07 -10.43 11.22
CA LEU A 81 -12.13 -9.68 10.53
C LEU A 81 -13.26 -9.28 11.49
N LYS A 82 -13.62 -10.14 12.44
CA LYS A 82 -14.57 -9.81 13.51
C LYS A 82 -14.01 -8.72 14.43
N LYS A 83 -12.75 -8.84 14.84
CA LYS A 83 -12.06 -7.85 15.70
C LYS A 83 -11.99 -6.46 15.06
N TYR A 84 -11.77 -6.38 13.75
CA TYR A 84 -11.51 -5.12 13.04
C TYR A 84 -12.67 -4.64 12.17
N ARG A 85 -13.87 -5.19 12.31
CA ARG A 85 -15.03 -4.89 11.45
C ARG A 85 -15.33 -3.39 11.29
N SER A 86 -15.07 -2.58 12.32
CA SER A 86 -15.31 -1.13 12.28
C SER A 86 -14.20 -0.32 11.60
N ASN A 87 -13.03 -0.93 11.33
CA ASN A 87 -11.81 -0.26 10.87
C ASN A 87 -11.28 -0.81 9.52
N LEU A 88 -12.01 -1.74 8.90
CA LEU A 88 -11.68 -2.36 7.60
C LEU A 88 -12.24 -1.55 6.43
#